data_AF-A0A3A4PTM0-F1
#
_entry.id   AF-A0A3A4PTM0-F1
#
_cell.length_a   1.000
_cell.length_b   1.000
_cell.length_c   1.000
_cell.angle_alpha   90.00
_cell.angle_beta   90.00
_cell.angle_gamma   90.00
#
_symmetry.space_group_name_H-M   'P 1'
#
loop_
_entity.id
_entity.type
_entity.pdbx_description
1 polymer ?
#
loop_
_entity_poly.entity_id
_entity_poly.type
_entity_poly.pdbx_seq_one_letter_code
_entity_poly.pdbx_strand_id
1 'polypeptide(L)'
;MQSPYYKVADVKMLHYFTKMSLLTAMILLILVIGSVFIRNFWCRYFCPYGALMGICAILSPTRIYRNPETCIACDRYTRACPSYLPVSRKNRIDSPECTGCLDCTIVCPVEQILQFQSGGRKQNA
;
A
#
# COMPACT_ATOMS: atom_id res chain seq x y z
N MET A 1 -7.40 28.90 26.38
CA MET A 1 -6.80 28.17 25.23
C MET A 1 -7.66 28.30 23.96
N GLN A 2 -7.70 29.47 23.33
CA GLN A 2 -8.27 29.63 21.97
C GLN A 2 -7.44 30.67 21.21
N SER A 3 -6.16 30.37 20.99
CA SER A 3 -5.38 31.18 20.07
C SER A 3 -5.93 30.95 18.65
N PRO A 4 -6.16 32.00 17.84
CA PRO A 4 -6.64 31.89 16.46
C PRO A 4 -5.54 31.40 15.50
N TYR A 5 -4.79 30.38 15.92
CA TYR A 5 -3.66 29.81 15.18
C TYR A 5 -4.10 29.27 13.82
N TYR A 6 -5.28 28.64 13.75
CA TYR A 6 -5.85 28.13 12.50
C TYR A 6 -6.07 29.22 11.44
N LYS A 7 -6.48 30.43 11.85
CA LYS A 7 -6.67 31.57 10.93
C LYS A 7 -5.33 32.07 10.38
N VAL A 8 -4.31 32.14 11.24
CA VAL A 8 -2.97 32.59 10.83
C VAL A 8 -2.29 31.56 9.91
N ALA A 9 -2.53 30.26 10.15
CA ALA A 9 -2.06 29.19 9.28
C ALA A 9 -2.69 29.26 7.88
N ASP A 10 -4.01 29.46 7.79
CA ASP A 10 -4.73 29.59 6.52
C ASP A 10 -4.25 30.78 5.68
N VAL A 11 -4.07 31.95 6.32
CA VAL A 11 -3.60 33.16 5.64
C VAL A 11 -2.16 33.00 5.12
N LYS A 12 -1.28 32.33 5.89
CA LYS A 12 0.09 32.03 5.43
C LYS A 12 0.11 31.01 4.30
N MET A 13 -0.76 29.99 4.35
CA MET A 13 -0.91 29.00 3.28
C MET A 13 -1.40 29.69 2.01
N LEU A 14 -2.45 30.51 2.09
CA LEU A 14 -2.97 31.27 0.96
C LEU A 14 -1.88 32.17 0.35
N HIS A 15 -1.13 32.90 1.17
CA HIS A 15 -0.05 33.76 0.68
C HIS A 15 1.11 32.98 0.02
N TYR A 16 1.35 31.73 0.43
CA TYR A 16 2.31 30.82 -0.20
C TYR A 16 1.80 30.31 -1.56
N PHE A 17 0.49 30.05 -1.68
CA PHE A 17 -0.17 29.70 -2.95
C PHE A 17 -0.28 30.88 -3.91
N THR A 18 -0.53 32.10 -3.43
CA THR A 18 -0.64 33.30 -4.30
C THR A 18 0.73 33.79 -4.79
N LYS A 19 1.79 33.59 -4.00
CA LYS A 19 3.20 33.79 -4.41
C LYS A 19 3.87 32.47 -4.77
N MET A 20 3.15 31.58 -5.49
CA MET A 20 3.63 30.25 -5.83
C MET A 20 5.00 30.35 -6.52
N SER A 21 6.06 29.99 -5.81
CA SER A 21 7.39 29.91 -6.41
C SER A 21 7.34 28.84 -7.50
N LEU A 22 7.92 29.13 -8.66
CA LEU A 22 7.90 28.26 -9.84
C LEU A 22 8.38 26.83 -9.52
N LEU A 23 9.30 26.70 -8.53
CA LEU A 23 9.75 25.44 -7.96
C LEU A 23 8.65 24.63 -7.28
N THR A 24 7.83 25.28 -6.44
CA THR A 24 6.74 24.61 -5.71
C THR A 24 5.64 24.13 -6.65
N ALA A 25 5.32 24.90 -7.70
CA ALA A 25 4.39 24.50 -8.74
C ALA A 25 4.93 23.30 -9.55
N MET A 26 6.22 23.32 -9.91
CA MET A 26 6.86 22.20 -10.61
C MET A 26 6.86 20.92 -9.76
N ILE A 27 7.21 21.01 -8.48
CA ILE A 27 7.21 19.86 -7.56
C ILE A 27 5.80 19.28 -7.43
N LEU A 28 4.78 20.12 -7.18
CA LEU A 28 3.39 19.64 -7.11
C LEU A 28 2.92 19.01 -8.42
N LEU A 29 3.27 19.59 -9.57
CA LEU A 29 2.91 19.06 -10.89
C LEU A 29 3.50 17.66 -11.10
N ILE A 30 4.81 17.49 -10.83
CA ILE A 30 5.49 16.18 -10.92
C ILE A 30 4.82 15.17 -9.99
N LEU A 31 4.45 15.61 -8.79
CA LEU A 31 3.81 14.77 -7.79
C LEU A 31 2.41 14.31 -8.23
N VAL A 32 1.61 15.22 -8.79
CA VAL A 32 0.28 14.91 -9.34
C VAL A 32 0.40 13.96 -10.53
N ILE A 33 1.32 14.22 -11.46
CA ILE A 33 1.55 13.36 -12.63
C ILE A 33 2.01 11.96 -12.19
N GLY A 34 2.93 11.87 -11.22
CA GLY A 34 3.39 10.60 -10.66
C GLY A 34 2.28 9.83 -9.94
N SER A 35 1.36 10.53 -9.28
CA SER A 35 0.18 9.93 -8.62
C SER A 35 -0.80 9.33 -9.63
N VAL A 36 -0.95 9.94 -10.82
CA VAL A 36 -1.83 9.42 -11.88
C VAL A 36 -1.23 8.16 -12.53
N PHE A 37 0.08 8.12 -12.73
CA PHE A 37 0.75 6.97 -13.35
C PHE A 37 0.95 5.79 -12.38
N ILE A 38 1.21 6.05 -11.10
CA ILE A 38 1.44 5.01 -10.09
C ILE A 38 0.42 5.17 -8.98
N ARG A 39 -0.54 4.24 -8.92
CA ARG A 39 -1.60 4.20 -7.90
C ARG A 39 -0.94 4.20 -6.51
N ASN A 40 -1.22 5.25 -5.74
CA ASN A 40 -0.68 5.48 -4.39
C ASN A 40 0.83 5.82 -4.30
N PHE A 41 1.44 6.46 -5.32
CA PHE A 41 2.86 6.84 -5.29
C PHE A 41 3.25 7.69 -4.08
N TRP A 42 2.43 8.69 -3.73
CA TRP A 42 2.75 9.61 -2.63
C TRP A 42 2.74 8.91 -1.27
N CYS A 43 1.73 8.08 -1.03
CA CYS A 43 1.65 7.25 0.17
C CYS A 43 2.71 6.15 0.20
N ARG A 44 3.32 5.77 -0.92
CA ARG A 44 4.29 4.66 -1.00
C ARG A 44 5.75 5.12 -0.89
N TYR A 45 6.08 6.30 -1.40
CA TYR A 45 7.48 6.77 -1.48
C TYR A 45 7.76 8.05 -0.69
N PHE A 46 6.79 8.98 -0.59
CA PHE A 46 7.00 10.30 0.00
C PHE A 46 6.42 10.44 1.41
N CYS A 47 5.45 9.60 1.78
CA CYS A 47 4.83 9.67 3.10
C CYS A 47 5.66 8.93 4.15
N PRO A 48 6.03 9.56 5.28
CA PRO A 48 6.71 8.88 6.38
C PRO A 48 5.89 7.72 6.96
N TYR A 49 4.55 7.84 6.94
CA TYR A 49 3.63 6.78 7.36
C TYR A 49 3.62 5.58 6.39
N GLY A 50 3.81 5.86 5.10
CA GLY A 50 3.98 4.85 4.06
C GLY A 50 5.21 3.99 4.26
N ALA A 51 6.34 4.63 4.54
CA ALA A 51 7.59 3.95 4.86
C ALA A 51 7.46 3.09 6.13
N LEU A 52 6.81 3.62 7.17
CA LEU A 52 6.51 2.87 8.40
C LEU A 52 5.65 1.63 8.11
N MET A 53 4.58 1.77 7.33
CA MET A 53 3.73 0.64 6.94
C MET A 53 4.47 -0.40 6.11
N GLY A 54 5.35 0.01 5.19
CA GLY A 54 6.20 -0.90 4.43
C GLY A 54 7.20 -1.67 5.30
N ILE A 55 7.79 -1.00 6.30
CA ILE A 55 8.68 -1.64 7.27
C ILE A 55 7.89 -2.62 8.15
N CYS A 56 6.71 -2.22 8.64
CA CYS A 56 5.82 -3.11 9.39
C CYS A 56 5.38 -4.32 8.54
N ALA A 57 5.15 -4.15 7.24
CA ALA A 57 4.82 -5.25 6.33
C ALA A 57 6.00 -6.23 6.16
N ILE A 58 7.23 -5.73 6.03
CA ILE A 58 8.44 -6.57 5.94
C ILE A 58 8.72 -7.31 7.25
N LEU A 59 8.55 -6.61 8.38
CA LEU A 59 8.75 -7.14 9.73
C LEU A 59 7.59 -8.04 10.18
N SER A 60 6.43 -7.94 9.54
CA SER A 60 5.27 -8.73 9.92
C SER A 60 5.58 -10.23 9.80
N PRO A 61 5.31 -11.02 10.86
CA PRO A 61 5.46 -12.46 10.82
C PRO A 61 4.38 -13.11 9.95
N THR A 62 3.32 -12.39 9.54
CA THR A 62 2.20 -12.89 8.73
C THR A 62 2.56 -12.96 7.25
N ARG A 63 3.31 -14.00 6.86
CA ARG A 63 3.67 -14.22 5.44
C ARG A 63 2.75 -15.23 4.79
N ILE A 64 2.28 -14.86 3.60
CA ILE A 64 1.40 -15.69 2.78
C ILE A 64 2.26 -16.41 1.74
N TYR A 65 2.10 -17.73 1.67
CA TYR A 65 2.76 -18.62 0.73
C TYR A 65 1.71 -19.23 -0.18
N ARG A 66 1.96 -19.19 -1.48
CA ARG A 66 1.11 -19.87 -2.46
C ARG A 66 1.64 -21.29 -2.68
N ASN A 67 0.72 -22.24 -2.84
CA ASN A 67 1.05 -23.54 -3.44
C ASN A 67 0.71 -23.48 -4.94
N PRO A 68 1.70 -23.60 -5.84
CA PRO A 68 1.44 -23.56 -7.28
C PRO A 68 0.72 -24.82 -7.79
N GLU A 69 0.82 -25.96 -7.10
CA GLU A 69 0.31 -27.24 -7.59
C GLU A 69 -1.22 -27.33 -7.58
N THR A 70 -1.88 -26.67 -6.63
CA THR A 70 -3.34 -26.66 -6.51
C THR A 70 -3.99 -25.46 -7.21
N CYS A 71 -3.20 -24.58 -7.83
CA CYS A 71 -3.72 -23.32 -8.33
C CYS A 71 -4.23 -23.39 -9.78
N ILE A 72 -5.53 -23.14 -9.94
CA ILE A 72 -6.23 -23.06 -11.24
C ILE A 72 -6.00 -21.75 -12.03
N ALA A 73 -5.00 -20.94 -11.66
CA ALA A 73 -4.65 -19.67 -12.34
C ALA A 73 -5.84 -18.71 -12.61
N CYS A 74 -6.80 -18.60 -11.68
CA CYS A 74 -8.03 -17.81 -11.85
C CYS A 74 -7.87 -16.28 -11.72
N ASP A 75 -6.68 -15.81 -11.31
CA ASP A 75 -6.30 -14.39 -11.11
C ASP A 75 -7.23 -13.57 -10.17
N ARG A 76 -8.08 -14.25 -9.39
CA ARG A 76 -9.03 -13.60 -8.48
C ARG A 76 -8.34 -12.92 -7.30
N TYR A 77 -7.27 -13.52 -6.79
CA TYR A 77 -6.45 -12.95 -5.71
C TYR A 77 -5.80 -11.61 -6.07
N THR A 78 -5.44 -11.40 -7.35
CA THR A 78 -4.84 -10.13 -7.80
C THR A 78 -5.90 -9.03 -7.92
N ARG A 79 -7.13 -9.39 -8.32
CA ARG A 79 -8.27 -8.47 -8.38
C ARG A 79 -8.83 -8.10 -7.01
N ALA A 80 -8.81 -9.03 -6.06
CA ALA A 80 -9.23 -8.79 -4.68
C ALA A 80 -8.25 -7.93 -3.90
N CYS A 81 -6.96 -7.92 -4.28
CA CYS A 81 -5.94 -7.17 -3.56
C CYS A 81 -6.14 -5.65 -3.72
N PRO A 82 -6.33 -4.89 -2.63
CA PRO A 82 -6.47 -3.43 -2.70
C PRO A 82 -5.21 -2.75 -3.23
N SER A 83 -4.04 -3.37 -3.02
CA SER A 83 -2.75 -2.90 -3.54
C SER A 83 -2.46 -3.36 -4.99
N TYR A 84 -3.42 -4.04 -5.64
CA TYR A 84 -3.32 -4.59 -7.00
C TYR A 84 -2.01 -5.35 -7.26
N LEU A 85 -1.62 -6.17 -6.29
CA LEU A 85 -0.35 -6.85 -6.30
C LEU A 85 -0.42 -8.09 -7.21
N PRO A 86 0.59 -8.36 -8.06
CA PRO A 86 0.62 -9.59 -8.87
C PRO A 86 0.95 -10.83 -8.01
N VAL A 87 0.01 -11.23 -7.15
CA VAL A 87 0.04 -12.47 -6.36
C VAL A 87 0.06 -13.70 -7.28
N SER A 88 -0.39 -13.54 -8.53
CA SER A 88 -0.33 -14.59 -9.57
C SER A 88 1.08 -15.06 -9.92
N ARG A 89 2.07 -14.16 -9.84
CA ARG A 89 3.44 -14.43 -10.34
C ARG A 89 4.45 -14.73 -9.25
N LYS A 90 4.09 -14.52 -7.97
CA LYS A 90 4.99 -14.71 -6.84
C LYS A 90 4.52 -15.88 -5.98
N ASN A 91 5.44 -16.80 -5.70
CA ASN A 91 5.18 -17.92 -4.78
C ASN A 91 5.10 -17.47 -3.32
N ARG A 92 5.82 -16.38 -3.00
CA ARG A 92 5.86 -15.75 -1.69
C ARG A 92 5.52 -14.27 -1.85
N ILE A 93 4.54 -13.78 -1.09
CA ILE A 93 4.21 -12.36 -1.06
C ILE A 93 5.18 -11.65 -0.11
N ASP A 94 6.18 -10.99 -0.68
CA ASP A 94 7.25 -10.26 0.01
C ASP A 94 7.31 -8.77 -0.33
N SER A 95 6.26 -8.30 -1.00
CA SER A 95 6.04 -6.89 -1.31
C SER A 95 5.88 -6.06 -0.04
N PRO A 96 6.58 -4.91 0.10
CA PRO A 96 6.35 -3.99 1.20
C PRO A 96 4.96 -3.34 1.17
N GLU A 97 4.16 -3.63 0.14
CA GLU A 97 2.81 -3.07 -0.03
C GLU A 97 1.70 -4.02 0.38
N CYS A 98 2.06 -5.23 0.80
CA CYS A 98 1.14 -6.15 1.41
C CYS A 98 0.93 -5.75 2.86
N THR A 99 -0.25 -5.25 3.19
CA THR A 99 -0.63 -4.88 4.57
C THR A 99 -1.12 -6.07 5.39
N GLY A 100 -1.13 -7.29 4.82
CA GLY A 100 -1.58 -8.49 5.53
C GLY A 100 -3.10 -8.57 5.74
N CYS A 101 -3.90 -7.95 4.88
CA CYS A 101 -5.37 -7.94 4.98
C CYS A 101 -6.05 -9.31 4.77
N LEU A 102 -5.35 -10.31 4.21
CA LEU A 102 -5.84 -11.68 3.99
C LEU A 102 -7.06 -11.82 3.06
N ASP A 103 -7.56 -10.76 2.41
CA ASP A 103 -8.67 -10.84 1.45
C ASP A 103 -8.43 -11.85 0.31
N CYS A 104 -7.16 -12.06 -0.07
CA CYS A 104 -6.79 -13.03 -1.09
C CYS A 104 -7.09 -14.49 -0.69
N THR A 105 -7.14 -14.83 0.60
CA THR A 105 -7.48 -16.19 1.06
C THR A 105 -8.99 -16.41 0.98
N ILE A 106 -9.79 -15.38 1.29
CA ILE A 106 -11.26 -15.44 1.33
C ILE A 106 -11.85 -15.58 -0.09
N VAL A 107 -11.26 -14.91 -1.08
CA VAL A 107 -11.78 -14.90 -2.46
C VAL A 107 -11.37 -16.15 -3.26
N CYS A 108 -10.43 -16.95 -2.75
CA CYS A 108 -9.93 -18.13 -3.44
C CYS A 108 -11.00 -19.25 -3.44
N PRO A 109 -11.44 -19.75 -4.61
CA PRO A 109 -12.43 -20.83 -4.66
C PRO A 109 -11.85 -22.22 -4.33
N VAL A 110 -10.53 -22.33 -4.21
CA VAL A 110 -9.83 -23.57 -3.91
C VAL A 110 -9.24 -23.44 -2.51
N GLU A 111 -9.65 -24.35 -1.63
CA GLU A 111 -9.16 -24.46 -0.26
C GLU A 111 -7.66 -24.79 -0.27
N GLN A 112 -6.89 -24.30 0.72
CA GLN A 112 -5.47 -24.63 0.92
C GLN A 112 -4.46 -24.12 -0.13
N ILE A 113 -4.84 -23.21 -1.05
CA ILE A 113 -3.86 -22.59 -1.96
C ILE A 113 -2.90 -21.66 -1.21
N LEU A 114 -3.37 -21.00 -0.15
CA LEU A 114 -2.64 -19.93 0.54
C LEU A 114 -2.37 -20.33 1.98
N GLN A 115 -1.14 -20.70 2.28
CA GLN A 115 -0.69 -20.95 3.64
C GLN A 115 -0.29 -19.61 4.28
N PHE A 116 -0.88 -19.28 5.42
CA PHE A 116 -0.44 -18.14 6.22
C PHE A 116 0.43 -18.66 7.36
N GLN A 117 1.65 -18.13 7.46
CA GLN A 117 2.50 -18.34 8.62
C GLN A 117 2.27 -17.14 9.52
N SER A 118 1.69 -17.32 10.71
CA SER A 118 1.58 -16.27 11.73
C SER A 118 2.39 -16.70 12.95
N GLY A 119 3.37 -15.89 13.35
CA GLY A 119 4.10 -16.06 14.62
C GLY A 119 4.66 -17.46 14.86
N GLY A 120 5.41 -18.01 13.91
CA GLY A 120 6.07 -19.32 14.06
C GLY A 120 5.17 -20.54 13.93
N ARG A 121 3.84 -20.38 13.80
CA ARG A 121 2.89 -21.48 13.57
C ARG A 121 2.41 -21.45 12.12
N LYS A 122 2.66 -22.53 11.38
CA LYS A 122 2.07 -22.75 10.05
C LYS A 122 0.61 -23.14 10.26
N GLN A 123 -0.32 -22.29 9.82
CA GLN A 123 -1.74 -22.63 9.83
C GLN A 123 -2.24 -22.64 8.39
N ASN A 124 -2.96 -23.71 8.05
CA ASN A 124 -3.57 -23.87 6.74
C ASN A 124 -4.90 -23.09 6.78
N ALA A 125 -5.04 -22.10 5.90
CA ALA A 125 -6.32 -21.46 5.59
C ALA A 125 -6.93 -22.11 4.35
#